data_AF-H2Z6J7-F1
#
_entry.id   AF-H2Z6J7-F1
#
_cell.length_a   1.000
_cell.length_b   1.000
_cell.length_c   1.000
_cell.angle_alpha   90.00
_cell.angle_beta   90.00
_cell.angle_gamma   90.00
#
_symmetry.space_group_name_H-M   'P 1'
#
loop_
_entity.id
_entity.type
_entity.pdbx_description
1 polymer ?
#
loop_
_entity_poly.entity_id
_entity_poly.type
_entity_poly.pdbx_seq_one_letter_code
_entity_poly.pdbx_strand_id
1 'polypeptide(L)'
;LRADLKYMAHPVVRVSIVDGISGSYLQKSNKLVVTSFYESDSVTSVLPIMTQPYDFRANQSVLPRWEETLVFNESFSRLVSIGSNRIPPHWYNDIYFFFQIRDFVSMSKANNVRKNRDDVDKGWHNVAWAFLKLVGSHGKPNTGRRVRLQLFHPPRNPSAISLEGQTEPAYSWWCDKKRVAYPSTLYVTLKSITGTTKVGLFVHENQMVEAKWSRLPGQTCKIPNTVALKLWAGADGAFTIRFSKSGTRLAVACKHGPIYPILLYRIPSGEEMGALVGHQQLVYDIQWSNDSTKLVSASADGTAQVWDLDDKSKPSHTLVHPSYVYTSAFHPTAQYIVATGGYDCIIRVWNIDSSTAQMLQELDGHKSLINSLAFDFSGLTLYSADGAGVVVAWNCHSHEKPRKKHKTEWTFKTKYAEKDLSGVCINCIQVHPRNNKLLLHCRDSTIRMLDVRIHTFLKYSGSSNLRQLIRSDLTSCGSFVISGSEDGCAYVWNAESGDQVAKFNELQFSRSVRDVTFHPHDHIVAFSCFAPNMPVLVYKYNRQGK
;
A
#
# COMPACT_ATOMS: atom_id res chain seq x y z
N LEU A 1 10.29 -28.76 -29.00
CA LEU A 1 9.37 -29.71 -28.32
C LEU A 1 9.96 -31.12 -28.13
N ARG A 2 10.63 -31.75 -29.13
CA ARG A 2 11.33 -33.05 -28.95
C ARG A 2 12.83 -32.99 -28.59
N ALA A 3 13.45 -31.80 -28.57
CA ALA A 3 14.90 -31.66 -28.45
C ALA A 3 15.42 -31.74 -26.99
N ASP A 4 14.68 -31.22 -26.01
CA ASP A 4 15.18 -31.13 -24.62
C ASP A 4 15.14 -32.46 -23.87
N LEU A 5 14.21 -33.35 -24.21
CA LEU A 5 14.08 -34.69 -23.61
C LEU A 5 15.21 -35.66 -24.01
N LYS A 6 15.93 -35.38 -25.10
CA LYS A 6 16.97 -36.28 -25.62
C LYS A 6 18.30 -36.20 -24.86
N TYR A 7 18.42 -35.30 -23.88
CA TYR A 7 19.68 -34.98 -23.20
C TYR A 7 19.58 -34.96 -21.66
N MET A 8 18.45 -35.38 -21.07
CA MET A 8 18.33 -35.44 -19.61
C MET A 8 19.06 -36.67 -19.08
N ALA A 9 20.11 -36.47 -18.27
CA ALA A 9 20.94 -37.57 -17.76
C ALA A 9 20.59 -37.93 -16.31
N HIS A 10 20.64 -36.94 -15.41
CA HIS A 10 20.48 -37.15 -13.97
C HIS A 10 19.74 -35.96 -13.34
N PRO A 11 18.45 -35.76 -13.67
CA PRO A 11 17.72 -34.59 -13.23
C PRO A 11 17.39 -34.68 -11.74
N VAL A 12 17.56 -33.56 -11.04
CA VAL A 12 17.35 -33.39 -9.60
C VAL A 12 16.34 -32.27 -9.37
N VAL A 13 15.55 -32.38 -8.30
CA VAL A 13 14.63 -31.32 -7.88
C VAL A 13 15.28 -30.50 -6.76
N ARG A 14 15.46 -29.20 -7.00
CA ARG A 14 15.80 -28.20 -5.99
C ARG A 14 14.52 -27.62 -5.41
N VAL A 15 14.41 -27.59 -4.08
CA VAL A 15 13.24 -27.07 -3.38
C VAL A 15 13.63 -25.94 -2.46
N SER A 16 13.04 -24.76 -2.69
CA SER A 16 13.28 -23.54 -1.91
C SER A 16 12.01 -23.11 -1.20
N ILE A 17 12.13 -22.66 0.06
CA ILE A 17 11.03 -22.05 0.81
C ILE A 17 11.21 -20.55 0.84
N VAL A 18 10.21 -19.82 0.35
CA VAL A 18 10.30 -18.38 0.10
C VAL A 18 9.11 -17.66 0.72
N ASP A 19 9.36 -16.49 1.30
CA ASP A 19 8.30 -15.55 1.67
C ASP A 19 7.80 -14.84 0.40
N GLY A 20 6.54 -15.05 0.05
CA GLY A 20 5.93 -14.54 -1.18
C GLY A 20 5.61 -13.05 -1.16
N ILE A 21 5.98 -12.34 -0.08
CA ILE A 21 5.98 -10.87 -0.03
C ILE A 21 7.35 -10.34 -0.49
N SER A 22 8.43 -10.81 0.13
CA SER A 22 9.79 -10.29 -0.09
C SER A 22 10.57 -11.03 -1.19
N GLY A 23 10.18 -12.26 -1.54
CA GLY A 23 10.99 -13.13 -2.40
C GLY A 23 12.24 -13.70 -1.74
N SER A 24 12.43 -13.44 -0.44
CA SER A 24 13.60 -13.89 0.32
C SER A 24 13.39 -15.30 0.87
N TYR A 25 14.50 -16.03 1.09
CA TYR A 25 14.46 -17.30 1.79
C TYR A 25 13.86 -17.15 3.19
N LEU A 26 13.04 -18.12 3.59
CA LEU A 26 12.38 -18.12 4.89
C LEU A 26 13.41 -18.17 6.04
N GLN A 27 13.25 -17.34 7.07
CA GLN A 27 14.12 -17.36 8.25
C GLN A 27 13.82 -18.57 9.14
N LYS A 28 14.87 -19.17 9.73
CA LYS A 28 14.75 -20.35 10.59
C LYS A 28 14.07 -20.03 11.92
N SER A 29 13.45 -21.06 12.51
CA SER A 29 12.87 -20.97 13.85
C SER A 29 13.89 -20.98 14.99
N ASN A 30 15.00 -21.70 14.78
CA ASN A 30 16.07 -21.94 15.74
C ASN A 30 17.41 -22.00 14.98
N LYS A 31 18.54 -21.85 15.68
CA LYS A 31 19.88 -21.95 15.09
C LYS A 31 20.29 -23.38 14.71
N LEU A 32 19.42 -24.36 14.94
CA LEU A 32 19.67 -25.76 14.57
C LEU A 32 19.70 -25.91 13.05
N VAL A 33 20.46 -26.91 12.60
CA VAL A 33 20.54 -27.32 11.20
C VAL A 33 19.18 -27.87 10.75
N VAL A 34 18.65 -27.32 9.65
CA VAL A 34 17.28 -27.60 9.19
C VAL A 34 17.26 -28.48 7.95
N THR A 35 18.24 -28.34 7.04
CA THR A 35 18.12 -28.90 5.68
C THR A 35 19.31 -29.70 5.15
N SER A 36 20.55 -29.46 5.59
CA SER A 36 21.71 -30.21 5.06
C SER A 36 22.81 -30.43 6.09
N PHE A 37 23.52 -31.56 6.00
CA PHE A 37 24.65 -31.91 6.87
C PHE A 37 25.82 -30.90 6.80
N TYR A 38 25.90 -30.10 5.72
CA TYR A 38 26.96 -29.11 5.47
C TYR A 38 26.56 -27.67 5.84
N GLU A 39 25.44 -27.49 6.54
CA GLU A 39 24.97 -26.17 6.95
C GLU A 39 25.85 -25.62 8.08
N SER A 40 26.46 -24.44 7.87
CA SER A 40 27.26 -23.76 8.89
C SER A 40 26.38 -23.06 9.93
N ASP A 41 26.81 -22.99 11.19
CA ASP A 41 26.07 -22.42 12.34
C ASP A 41 25.66 -20.94 12.18
N SER A 42 26.22 -20.22 11.19
CA SER A 42 25.93 -18.82 10.91
C SER A 42 24.74 -18.57 9.97
N VAL A 43 24.12 -19.62 9.41
CA VAL A 43 23.04 -19.46 8.41
C VAL A 43 21.69 -19.21 9.10
N THR A 44 21.09 -18.05 8.86
CA THR A 44 19.81 -17.63 9.46
C THR A 44 18.57 -18.04 8.66
N SER A 45 18.72 -18.40 7.38
CA SER A 45 17.62 -18.77 6.47
C SER A 45 17.59 -20.25 6.13
N VAL A 46 16.42 -20.79 5.80
CA VAL A 46 16.25 -22.18 5.36
C VAL A 46 16.84 -22.34 3.95
N LEU A 47 17.93 -23.10 3.83
CA LEU A 47 18.60 -23.34 2.56
C LEU A 47 17.82 -24.31 1.66
N PRO A 48 17.94 -24.18 0.33
CA PRO A 48 17.28 -25.10 -0.61
C PRO A 48 17.74 -26.54 -0.47
N ILE A 49 16.80 -27.48 -0.59
CA ILE A 49 17.05 -28.93 -0.55
C ILE A 49 17.19 -29.46 -1.98
N MET A 50 18.12 -30.38 -2.21
CA MET A 50 18.23 -31.13 -3.46
C MET A 50 17.79 -32.58 -3.23
N THR A 51 16.95 -33.11 -4.12
CA THR A 51 16.58 -34.54 -4.10
C THR A 51 17.72 -35.44 -4.59
N GLN A 52 17.50 -36.76 -4.57
CA GLN A 52 18.36 -37.66 -5.33
C GLN A 52 18.09 -37.52 -6.84
N PRO A 53 19.07 -37.82 -7.70
CA PRO A 53 18.85 -37.85 -9.14
C PRO A 53 17.78 -38.88 -9.53
N TYR A 54 16.93 -38.50 -10.49
CA TYR A 54 15.90 -39.40 -11.01
C TYR A 54 16.52 -40.50 -11.87
N ASP A 55 16.25 -41.76 -11.50
CA ASP A 55 16.67 -42.90 -12.30
C ASP A 55 15.60 -43.27 -13.34
N PHE A 56 15.91 -43.04 -14.62
CA PHE A 56 15.06 -43.40 -15.75
C PHE A 56 14.98 -44.91 -16.00
N ARG A 57 16.02 -45.68 -15.64
CA ARG A 57 16.07 -47.13 -15.86
C ARG A 57 15.11 -47.85 -14.94
N ALA A 58 15.07 -47.45 -13.67
CA ALA A 58 14.18 -48.02 -12.67
C ALA A 58 12.69 -47.77 -12.97
N ASN A 59 12.35 -46.63 -13.57
CA ASN A 59 10.96 -46.20 -13.76
C ASN A 59 10.36 -46.46 -15.15
N GLN A 60 11.12 -47.07 -16.06
CA GLN A 60 10.70 -47.47 -17.42
C GLN A 60 9.88 -46.41 -18.18
N SER A 61 10.25 -45.13 -18.07
CA SER A 61 9.49 -44.01 -18.64
C SER A 61 10.39 -43.06 -19.45
N VAL A 62 9.84 -42.53 -20.56
CA VAL A 62 10.52 -41.53 -21.41
C VAL A 62 10.30 -40.11 -20.87
N LEU A 63 9.25 -39.92 -20.08
CA LEU A 63 8.93 -38.66 -19.40
C LEU A 63 9.14 -38.87 -17.90
N PRO A 64 9.99 -38.06 -17.24
CA PRO A 64 10.21 -38.18 -15.82
C PRO A 64 8.91 -37.86 -15.07
N ARG A 65 8.51 -38.76 -14.17
CA ARG A 65 7.43 -38.56 -13.21
C ARG A 65 8.03 -38.69 -11.82
N TRP A 66 8.25 -37.57 -11.16
CA TRP A 66 8.81 -37.51 -9.82
C TRP A 66 7.73 -37.71 -8.76
N GLU A 67 8.04 -38.52 -7.76
CA GLU A 67 7.23 -38.72 -6.56
C GLU A 67 8.12 -38.56 -5.34
N GLU A 68 8.07 -37.37 -4.74
CA GLU A 68 8.98 -36.97 -3.66
C GLU A 68 8.23 -36.75 -2.35
N THR A 69 8.77 -37.30 -1.26
CA THR A 69 8.31 -36.99 0.10
C THR A 69 9.35 -36.12 0.77
N LEU A 70 9.03 -34.84 0.93
CA LEU A 70 9.94 -33.86 1.54
C LEU A 70 9.60 -33.71 3.00
N VAL A 71 10.55 -34.04 3.86
CA VAL A 71 10.43 -33.91 5.31
C VAL A 71 11.24 -32.69 5.75
N PHE A 72 10.58 -31.73 6.39
CA PHE A 72 11.23 -30.53 6.92
C PHE A 72 11.37 -30.63 8.44
N ASN A 73 12.54 -30.28 8.95
CA ASN A 73 12.80 -30.12 10.38
C ASN A 73 12.28 -28.76 10.91
N GLU A 74 11.10 -28.35 10.43
CA GLU A 74 10.41 -27.12 10.79
C GLU A 74 8.93 -27.43 11.01
N SER A 75 8.31 -26.81 12.01
CA SER A 75 6.89 -27.03 12.32
C SER A 75 6.01 -26.29 11.32
N PHE A 76 5.26 -27.03 10.49
CA PHE A 76 4.30 -26.41 9.57
C PHE A 76 3.21 -25.62 10.30
N SER A 77 2.85 -25.99 11.53
CA SER A 77 1.92 -25.22 12.37
C SER A 77 2.46 -23.82 12.68
N ARG A 78 3.77 -23.69 12.89
CA ARG A 78 4.44 -22.38 13.03
C ARG A 78 4.50 -21.63 11.71
N LEU A 79 4.80 -22.30 10.60
CA LEU A 79 4.83 -21.62 9.29
C LEU A 79 3.46 -21.07 8.91
N VAL A 80 2.40 -21.81 9.24
CA VAL A 80 1.02 -21.33 9.14
C VAL A 80 0.77 -20.19 10.12
N SER A 81 1.26 -20.24 11.38
CA SER A 81 1.06 -19.17 12.36
C SER A 81 1.87 -17.90 12.09
N ILE A 82 3.07 -17.98 11.49
CA ILE A 82 3.86 -16.82 11.04
C ILE A 82 3.07 -16.04 10.00
N GLY A 83 2.41 -16.76 9.08
CA GLY A 83 1.50 -16.13 8.14
C GLY A 83 0.21 -15.63 8.80
N SER A 84 -0.40 -16.40 9.71
CA SER A 84 -1.64 -16.03 10.39
C SER A 84 -1.49 -14.91 11.45
N ASN A 85 -0.29 -14.67 11.96
CA ASN A 85 0.00 -13.57 12.89
C ASN A 85 0.34 -12.27 12.16
N ARG A 86 0.44 -12.28 10.82
CA ARG A 86 0.48 -11.06 10.00
C ARG A 86 -0.96 -10.58 9.85
N ILE A 87 -1.26 -9.36 10.30
CA ILE A 87 -2.62 -8.84 10.27
C ILE A 87 -2.80 -7.98 9.01
N PRO A 88 -3.86 -8.22 8.20
CA PRO A 88 -4.82 -9.31 8.35
C PRO A 88 -4.35 -10.74 7.98
N PRO A 89 -4.84 -11.77 8.69
CA PRO A 89 -4.46 -13.18 8.51
C PRO A 89 -4.84 -13.85 7.17
N HIS A 90 -5.43 -13.13 6.22
CA HIS A 90 -6.10 -13.75 5.06
C HIS A 90 -5.62 -13.26 3.70
N TRP A 91 -4.82 -12.18 3.62
CA TRP A 91 -4.34 -11.66 2.34
C TRP A 91 -2.97 -12.25 1.95
N TYR A 92 -2.14 -12.73 2.89
CA TYR A 92 -0.76 -13.20 2.59
C TYR A 92 -0.23 -14.35 3.48
N ASN A 93 -0.90 -15.51 3.54
CA ASN A 93 -0.17 -16.76 3.83
C ASN A 93 0.61 -17.20 2.59
N ASP A 94 1.59 -16.41 2.21
CA ASP A 94 2.29 -16.52 0.94
C ASP A 94 3.65 -17.20 1.13
N ILE A 95 3.73 -18.20 2.01
CA ILE A 95 4.89 -19.11 1.98
C ILE A 95 4.75 -19.98 0.74
N TYR A 96 5.66 -19.80 -0.21
CA TYR A 96 5.74 -20.60 -1.43
C TYR A 96 6.92 -21.55 -1.36
N PHE A 97 6.67 -22.77 -1.83
CA PHE A 97 7.70 -23.73 -2.18
C PHE A 97 7.95 -23.60 -3.67
N PHE A 98 9.17 -23.27 -4.05
CA PHE A 98 9.61 -23.29 -5.43
C PHE A 98 10.33 -24.60 -5.71
N PHE A 99 9.99 -25.23 -6.83
CA PHE A 99 10.57 -26.48 -7.29
C PHE A 99 11.28 -26.20 -8.61
N GLN A 100 12.59 -26.41 -8.66
CA GLN A 100 13.37 -26.28 -9.88
C GLN A 100 13.93 -27.65 -10.25
N ILE A 101 13.53 -28.16 -11.40
CA ILE A 101 14.12 -29.36 -11.99
C ILE A 101 15.38 -28.92 -12.71
N ARG A 102 16.53 -29.43 -12.25
CA ARG A 102 17.85 -29.12 -12.76
C ARG A 102 18.51 -30.40 -13.23
N ASP A 103 19.25 -30.35 -14.33
CA ASP A 103 20.06 -31.47 -14.80
C ASP A 103 21.53 -31.07 -14.93
N PHE A 104 22.42 -32.03 -14.75
CA PHE A 104 23.85 -31.82 -14.83
C PHE A 104 24.30 -31.74 -16.29
N VAL A 105 25.02 -30.68 -16.64
CA VAL A 105 25.53 -30.50 -18.00
C VAL A 105 26.78 -31.36 -18.19
N SER A 106 26.83 -32.20 -19.24
CA SER A 106 28.02 -32.99 -19.54
C SER A 106 29.27 -32.12 -19.73
N MET A 107 30.45 -32.65 -19.36
CA MET A 107 31.76 -31.97 -19.52
C MET A 107 31.98 -31.39 -20.93
N SER A 108 31.44 -32.05 -21.96
CA SER A 108 31.51 -31.58 -23.36
C SER A 108 30.73 -30.30 -23.64
N LYS A 109 29.57 -30.08 -23.00
CA LYS A 109 28.80 -28.82 -23.11
C LYS A 109 29.35 -27.73 -22.19
N ALA A 110 29.85 -28.09 -21.00
CA ALA A 110 30.44 -27.14 -20.05
C ALA A 110 31.65 -26.38 -20.62
N ASN A 111 32.45 -27.01 -21.51
CA ASN A 111 33.58 -26.36 -22.18
C ASN A 111 33.16 -25.28 -23.20
N ASN A 112 31.98 -25.38 -23.82
CA ASN A 112 31.47 -24.35 -24.74
C ASN A 112 30.88 -23.15 -23.99
N VAL A 113 30.32 -23.37 -22.79
CA VAL A 113 29.73 -22.31 -21.94
C VAL A 113 30.80 -21.43 -21.29
N ARG A 114 32.01 -21.96 -21.04
CA ARG A 114 33.16 -21.22 -20.49
C ARG A 114 33.60 -19.98 -21.29
N LYS A 115 33.09 -19.76 -22.51
CA LYS A 115 33.36 -18.55 -23.30
C LYS A 115 32.48 -17.33 -22.95
N ASN A 116 31.35 -17.52 -22.25
CA ASN A 116 30.50 -16.41 -21.79
C ASN A 116 30.66 -16.27 -20.27
N ARG A 117 31.15 -15.11 -19.82
CA ARG A 117 31.73 -14.93 -18.48
C ARG A 117 30.75 -14.62 -17.34
N ASP A 118 29.45 -14.54 -17.56
CA ASP A 118 28.51 -13.97 -16.56
C ASP A 118 27.37 -14.90 -16.13
N ASP A 119 27.55 -16.22 -16.14
CA ASP A 119 26.54 -17.16 -15.61
C ASP A 119 26.99 -17.75 -14.26
N VAL A 120 26.29 -17.37 -13.18
CA VAL A 120 26.66 -17.64 -11.78
C VAL A 120 26.43 -19.12 -11.40
N ASP A 121 25.62 -19.87 -12.16
CA ASP A 121 25.30 -21.28 -11.89
C ASP A 121 26.16 -22.23 -12.73
N LYS A 122 27.42 -22.41 -12.33
CA LYS A 122 28.41 -23.33 -12.95
C LYS A 122 27.86 -24.76 -13.10
N GLY A 123 27.53 -25.16 -14.33
CA GLY A 123 27.37 -26.57 -14.74
C GLY A 123 25.97 -27.17 -14.63
N TRP A 124 24.95 -26.39 -14.24
CA TRP A 124 23.57 -26.86 -14.12
C TRP A 124 22.67 -26.27 -15.20
N HIS A 125 21.76 -27.08 -15.74
CA HIS A 125 20.75 -26.66 -16.70
C HIS A 125 19.36 -26.71 -16.05
N ASN A 126 18.65 -25.57 -16.05
CA ASN A 126 17.26 -25.51 -15.60
C ASN A 126 16.32 -26.10 -16.65
N VAL A 127 15.62 -27.18 -16.31
CA VAL A 127 14.72 -27.92 -17.21
C VAL A 127 13.28 -27.41 -17.09
N ALA A 128 12.76 -27.32 -15.86
CA ALA A 128 11.39 -26.91 -15.60
C ALA A 128 11.22 -26.37 -14.18
N TRP A 129 10.27 -25.45 -13.99
CA TRP A 129 9.93 -24.84 -12.69
C TRP A 129 8.48 -25.14 -12.29
N ALA A 130 8.25 -25.22 -10.98
CA ALA A 130 6.93 -25.31 -10.37
C ALA A 130 6.92 -24.53 -9.05
N PHE A 131 5.72 -24.25 -8.55
CA PHE A 131 5.53 -23.62 -7.26
C PHE A 131 4.31 -24.21 -6.54
N LEU A 132 4.32 -24.18 -5.22
CA LEU A 132 3.22 -24.60 -4.36
C LEU A 132 3.05 -23.60 -3.22
N LYS A 133 1.84 -23.06 -3.07
CA LYS A 133 1.48 -22.25 -1.92
C LYS A 133 1.25 -23.15 -0.71
N LEU A 134 1.82 -22.84 0.46
CA LEU A 134 1.67 -23.66 1.67
C LEU A 134 0.20 -23.77 2.10
N VAL A 135 -0.54 -22.65 2.08
CA VAL A 135 -1.98 -22.62 2.37
C VAL A 135 -2.72 -22.27 1.09
N GLY A 136 -3.56 -23.19 0.61
CA GLY A 136 -4.35 -22.96 -0.61
C GLY A 136 -5.42 -21.89 -0.42
N SER A 137 -6.04 -21.45 -1.52
CA SER A 137 -7.17 -20.49 -1.52
C SER A 137 -8.34 -20.91 -0.63
N HIS A 138 -8.48 -22.21 -0.34
CA HIS A 138 -9.51 -22.76 0.55
C HIS A 138 -9.11 -22.78 2.03
N GLY A 139 -8.00 -22.14 2.42
CA GLY A 139 -7.55 -22.04 3.82
C GLY A 139 -6.96 -23.33 4.41
N LYS A 140 -6.97 -24.45 3.67
CA LYS A 140 -6.37 -25.73 4.11
C LYS A 140 -4.88 -25.78 3.71
N PRO A 141 -3.97 -26.17 4.63
CA PRO A 141 -2.56 -26.33 4.30
C PRO A 141 -2.34 -27.52 3.34
N ASN A 142 -1.41 -27.36 2.41
CA ASN A 142 -0.97 -28.38 1.44
C ASN A 142 0.06 -29.34 2.05
N THR A 143 -0.14 -29.73 3.31
CA THR A 143 0.75 -30.60 4.08
C THR A 143 0.11 -31.97 4.32
N GLY A 144 0.91 -33.03 4.34
CA GLY A 144 0.45 -34.40 4.65
C GLY A 144 -0.37 -35.08 3.54
N ARG A 145 -0.61 -34.41 2.41
CA ARG A 145 -1.32 -34.95 1.24
C ARG A 145 -0.46 -34.90 -0.02
N ARG A 146 -0.71 -35.84 -0.93
CA ARG A 146 -0.08 -35.87 -2.25
C ARG A 146 -0.64 -34.75 -3.12
N VAL A 147 0.21 -33.82 -3.57
CA VAL A 147 -0.16 -32.71 -4.45
C VAL A 147 0.49 -32.89 -5.82
N ARG A 148 -0.30 -32.73 -6.89
CA ARG A 148 0.19 -32.72 -8.28
C ARG A 148 0.52 -31.29 -8.69
N LEU A 149 1.76 -31.04 -9.07
CA LEU A 149 2.24 -29.73 -9.54
C LEU A 149 2.34 -29.70 -11.06
N GLN A 150 1.87 -28.59 -11.65
CA GLN A 150 2.08 -28.28 -13.06
C GLN A 150 3.49 -27.71 -13.23
N LEU A 151 4.26 -28.29 -14.15
CA LEU A 151 5.58 -27.81 -14.51
C LEU A 151 5.49 -26.74 -15.60
N PHE A 152 6.44 -25.82 -15.61
CA PHE A 152 6.53 -24.71 -16.57
C PHE A 152 7.94 -24.56 -17.12
N HIS A 153 8.06 -24.08 -18.36
CA HIS A 153 9.36 -23.77 -18.96
C HIS A 153 10.00 -22.55 -18.28
N PRO A 154 11.30 -22.60 -17.93
CA PRO A 154 12.02 -21.44 -17.43
C PRO A 154 12.21 -20.38 -18.53
N PRO A 155 12.33 -19.09 -18.18
CA PRO A 155 12.60 -18.01 -19.14
C PRO A 155 14.00 -18.14 -19.75
N ARG A 156 14.16 -17.70 -21.00
CA ARG A 156 15.44 -17.82 -21.76
C ARG A 156 16.60 -17.00 -21.18
N ASN A 157 16.30 -15.91 -20.46
CA ASN A 157 17.24 -15.13 -19.67
C ASN A 157 16.60 -14.88 -18.30
N PRO A 158 16.93 -15.65 -17.25
CA PRO A 158 16.57 -15.27 -15.90
C PRO A 158 17.34 -13.98 -15.57
N SER A 159 16.65 -12.84 -15.59
CA SER A 159 17.26 -11.53 -15.34
C SER A 159 18.05 -11.54 -14.03
N ALA A 160 19.28 -11.02 -14.12
CA ALA A 160 20.24 -10.78 -13.05
C ALA A 160 19.71 -9.79 -11.99
N ILE A 161 18.78 -10.25 -11.16
CA ILE A 161 18.40 -9.59 -9.91
C ILE A 161 18.59 -10.61 -8.79
N SER A 162 19.81 -11.13 -8.66
CA SER A 162 20.27 -11.66 -7.38
C SER A 162 20.90 -10.50 -6.62
N LEU A 163 20.08 -9.69 -5.96
CA LEU A 163 20.62 -8.87 -4.88
C LEU A 163 21.07 -9.84 -3.78
N GLU A 164 22.39 -9.96 -3.63
CA GLU A 164 23.07 -10.48 -2.44
C GLU A 164 22.70 -11.91 -1.98
N GLY A 165 22.36 -12.83 -2.88
CA GLY A 165 22.23 -14.26 -2.55
C GLY A 165 21.10 -14.64 -1.59
N GLN A 166 20.24 -13.70 -1.20
CA GLN A 166 19.12 -13.93 -0.26
C GLN A 166 17.76 -14.12 -0.93
N THR A 167 17.65 -13.93 -2.25
CA THR A 167 16.40 -14.00 -3.02
C THR A 167 16.38 -15.16 -3.99
N GLU A 168 15.24 -15.85 -4.11
CA GLU A 168 15.09 -17.00 -5.01
C GLU A 168 14.84 -16.59 -6.47
N PRO A 169 15.67 -17.02 -7.45
CA PRO A 169 15.51 -16.63 -8.86
C PRO A 169 14.17 -17.05 -9.50
N ALA A 170 13.53 -18.12 -9.02
CA ALA A 170 12.20 -18.50 -9.51
C ALA A 170 11.09 -17.56 -9.04
N TYR A 171 11.33 -16.72 -8.02
CA TYR A 171 10.33 -15.78 -7.51
C TYR A 171 10.01 -14.66 -8.50
N SER A 172 11.03 -14.08 -9.15
CA SER A 172 10.84 -13.03 -10.16
C SER A 172 9.99 -13.53 -11.34
N TRP A 173 10.26 -14.74 -11.83
CA TRP A 173 9.44 -15.40 -12.85
C TRP A 173 8.00 -15.64 -12.40
N TRP A 174 7.79 -16.02 -11.14
CA TRP A 174 6.45 -16.23 -10.62
C TRP A 174 5.62 -14.94 -10.61
N CYS A 175 6.26 -13.81 -10.28
CA CYS A 175 5.67 -12.46 -10.31
C CYS A 175 5.28 -12.00 -11.72
N ASP A 176 6.06 -12.37 -12.75
CA ASP A 176 5.84 -11.95 -14.15
C ASP A 176 4.57 -12.53 -14.81
N LYS A 177 3.93 -13.53 -14.19
CA LYS A 177 2.68 -14.21 -14.62
C LYS A 177 2.67 -14.83 -16.04
N LYS A 178 3.72 -14.69 -16.85
CA LYS A 178 3.86 -15.35 -18.16
C LYS A 178 4.34 -16.79 -17.99
N ARG A 179 3.46 -17.76 -18.21
CA ARG A 179 3.72 -19.19 -17.91
C ARG A 179 3.41 -20.07 -19.12
N VAL A 180 4.40 -20.83 -19.58
CA VAL A 180 4.24 -21.84 -20.64
C VAL A 180 4.33 -23.21 -20.00
N ALA A 181 3.27 -24.02 -20.13
CA ALA A 181 3.20 -25.33 -19.51
C ALA A 181 4.25 -26.29 -20.10
N TYR A 182 4.95 -27.00 -19.22
CA TYR A 182 5.87 -28.09 -19.56
C TYR A 182 5.11 -29.42 -19.52
N PRO A 183 5.28 -30.33 -20.51
CA PRO A 183 4.52 -31.57 -20.63
C PRO A 183 5.04 -32.68 -19.70
N SER A 184 5.10 -32.41 -18.39
CA SER A 184 5.39 -33.38 -17.32
C SER A 184 4.77 -32.90 -16.00
N THR A 185 4.75 -33.76 -14.98
CA THR A 185 4.13 -33.50 -13.68
C THR A 185 5.01 -33.96 -12.54
N LEU A 186 5.07 -33.17 -11.48
CA LEU A 186 5.77 -33.46 -10.23
C LEU A 186 4.75 -33.74 -9.13
N TYR A 187 4.86 -34.88 -8.45
CA TYR A 187 4.05 -35.20 -7.27
C TYR A 187 4.87 -34.98 -6.01
N VAL A 188 4.34 -34.21 -5.07
CA VAL A 188 5.03 -33.87 -3.82
C VAL A 188 4.13 -34.16 -2.64
N THR A 189 4.71 -34.74 -1.58
CA THR A 189 4.10 -34.84 -0.26
C THR A 189 4.98 -34.12 0.75
N LEU A 190 4.47 -33.05 1.36
CA LEU A 190 5.19 -32.27 2.38
C LEU A 190 4.87 -32.83 3.78
N LYS A 191 5.88 -33.23 4.56
CA LYS A 191 5.76 -33.70 5.96
C LYS A 191 6.65 -32.88 6.89
N SER A 192 6.22 -32.72 8.16
CA SER A 192 6.98 -32.04 9.22
C SER A 192 7.24 -33.03 10.36
N ILE A 193 8.40 -32.89 11.02
CA ILE A 193 8.76 -33.68 12.19
C ILE A 193 8.13 -33.00 13.42
N THR A 194 7.09 -33.61 13.99
CA THR A 194 6.34 -33.03 15.11
C THR A 194 7.09 -33.17 16.44
N GLY A 195 7.56 -32.06 16.99
CA GLY A 195 7.75 -31.90 18.43
C GLY A 195 6.44 -31.39 19.05
N THR A 196 5.86 -32.15 19.97
CA THR A 196 4.62 -31.82 20.68
C THR A 196 4.77 -30.51 21.46
N THR A 197 4.09 -29.45 21.03
CA THR A 197 3.77 -28.31 21.90
C THR A 197 2.32 -27.92 21.67
N LYS A 198 1.52 -28.01 22.74
CA LYS A 198 0.11 -27.63 22.77
C LYS A 198 -0.01 -26.14 22.39
N VAL A 199 -0.72 -25.85 21.31
CA VAL A 199 -1.08 -24.49 20.92
C VAL A 199 -2.26 -24.07 21.80
N GLY A 200 -2.02 -23.11 22.70
CA GLY A 200 -3.07 -22.38 23.40
C GLY A 200 -3.85 -21.55 22.39
N LEU A 201 -5.15 -21.84 22.27
CA LEU A 201 -6.11 -20.99 21.56
C LEU A 201 -6.27 -19.70 22.36
N PHE A 202 -5.66 -18.60 21.89
CA PHE A 202 -6.07 -17.26 22.29
C PHE A 202 -7.09 -16.75 21.30
N VAL A 203 -8.36 -16.86 21.69
CA VAL A 203 -9.45 -16.06 21.13
C VAL A 203 -9.32 -14.68 21.76
N HIS A 204 -8.83 -13.69 21.02
CA HIS A 204 -8.98 -12.30 21.44
C HIS A 204 -10.34 -11.79 20.96
N GLU A 205 -11.30 -11.78 21.88
CA GLU A 205 -12.48 -10.94 21.79
C GLU A 205 -12.02 -9.48 21.71
N ASN A 206 -12.32 -8.83 20.59
CA ASN A 206 -12.14 -7.39 20.40
C ASN A 206 -13.11 -6.64 21.31
N GLN A 207 -12.72 -6.38 22.56
CA GLN A 207 -13.30 -5.27 23.31
C GLN A 207 -12.78 -3.97 22.70
N MET A 208 -13.67 -3.20 22.09
CA MET A 208 -13.39 -1.81 21.71
C MET A 208 -13.19 -0.99 22.98
N VAL A 209 -11.94 -0.87 23.43
CA VAL A 209 -11.59 0.14 24.44
C VAL A 209 -11.71 1.50 23.76
N GLU A 210 -12.67 2.32 24.19
CA GLU A 210 -12.76 3.72 23.76
C GLU A 210 -11.43 4.43 24.06
N ALA A 211 -10.75 4.89 23.02
CA ALA A 211 -9.52 5.64 23.16
C ALA A 211 -9.81 6.97 23.86
N LYS A 212 -9.32 7.14 25.10
CA LYS A 212 -9.38 8.42 25.80
C LYS A 212 -8.29 9.34 25.26
N TRP A 213 -8.69 10.42 24.61
CA TRP A 213 -7.78 11.43 24.04
C TRP A 213 -7.27 12.40 25.10
N SER A 214 -6.02 12.85 24.98
CA SER A 214 -5.40 13.73 25.99
C SER A 214 -5.86 15.18 25.88
N ARG A 215 -6.28 15.60 24.68
CA ARG A 215 -6.80 16.94 24.42
C ARG A 215 -8.31 17.01 24.70
N LEU A 216 -8.71 18.03 25.44
CA LEU A 216 -10.13 18.31 25.70
C LEU A 216 -10.77 19.08 24.54
N PRO A 217 -12.09 18.90 24.28
CA PRO A 217 -12.82 19.72 23.32
C PRO A 217 -12.66 21.22 23.65
N GLY A 218 -12.41 22.04 22.63
CA GLY A 218 -12.19 23.49 22.78
C GLY A 218 -10.78 23.90 23.20
N GLN A 219 -9.93 22.97 23.66
CA GLN A 219 -8.53 23.27 23.96
C GLN A 219 -7.75 23.59 22.67
N THR A 220 -6.87 24.59 22.72
CA THR A 220 -5.95 24.88 21.61
C THR A 220 -5.02 23.69 21.36
N CYS A 221 -4.78 23.38 20.10
CA CYS A 221 -3.82 22.33 19.74
C CYS A 221 -2.42 22.71 20.20
N LYS A 222 -1.61 21.71 20.56
CA LYS A 222 -0.19 21.87 20.86
C LYS A 222 0.62 21.18 19.77
N ILE A 223 1.81 21.70 19.50
CA ILE A 223 2.70 21.19 18.45
C ILE A 223 3.36 19.92 18.97
N PRO A 224 3.14 18.76 18.33
CA PRO A 224 3.78 17.51 18.73
C PRO A 224 5.31 17.61 18.64
N ASN A 225 6.03 16.97 19.56
CA ASN A 225 7.48 17.10 19.69
C ASN A 225 8.22 15.75 19.84
N THR A 226 7.50 14.66 20.12
CA THR A 226 8.11 13.34 20.35
C THR A 226 7.56 12.31 19.36
N VAL A 227 8.42 11.45 18.83
CA VAL A 227 8.01 10.32 17.99
C VAL A 227 7.27 9.31 18.86
N ALA A 228 5.99 9.09 18.57
CA ALA A 228 5.15 8.12 19.25
C ALA A 228 5.17 6.76 18.56
N LEU A 229 5.07 6.73 17.22
CA LEU A 229 5.03 5.49 16.44
C LEU A 229 5.83 5.64 15.14
N LYS A 230 6.43 4.54 14.70
CA LYS A 230 6.99 4.37 13.35
C LYS A 230 6.22 3.25 12.67
N LEU A 231 5.31 3.63 11.76
CA LEU A 231 4.43 2.69 11.08
C LEU A 231 5.05 2.28 9.75
N TRP A 232 4.96 1.00 9.43
CA TRP A 232 5.42 0.52 8.14
C TRP A 232 4.53 1.08 7.02
N ALA A 233 5.13 1.36 5.86
CA ALA A 233 4.46 2.10 4.79
C ALA A 233 4.79 1.52 3.42
N GLY A 234 4.87 0.20 3.29
CA GLY A 234 5.29 -0.42 2.04
C GLY A 234 6.80 -0.34 1.79
N ALA A 235 7.23 -0.87 0.65
CA ALA A 235 8.65 -0.88 0.27
C ALA A 235 9.12 0.50 -0.23
N ASP A 236 8.22 1.26 -0.87
CA ASP A 236 8.52 2.57 -1.46
C ASP A 236 7.92 3.74 -0.66
N GLY A 237 7.51 3.49 0.58
CA GLY A 237 6.89 4.49 1.44
C GLY A 237 5.45 4.84 1.05
N ALA A 238 4.91 5.85 1.74
CA ALA A 238 3.52 6.27 1.60
C ALA A 238 3.39 7.56 0.78
N PHE A 239 2.41 7.56 -0.12
CA PHE A 239 2.09 8.72 -0.95
C PHE A 239 1.09 9.66 -0.28
N THR A 240 0.08 9.11 0.39
CA THR A 240 -0.95 9.91 1.09
C THR A 240 -1.39 9.20 2.38
N ILE A 241 -1.70 9.98 3.41
CA ILE A 241 -2.07 9.50 4.74
C ILE A 241 -3.22 10.33 5.31
N ARG A 242 -4.20 9.69 5.95
CA ARG A 242 -5.33 10.39 6.57
C ARG A 242 -5.84 9.72 7.82
N PHE A 243 -5.97 10.49 8.90
CA PHE A 243 -6.71 10.05 10.08
C PHE A 243 -8.21 9.95 9.78
N SER A 244 -8.86 8.95 10.35
CA SER A 244 -10.31 8.86 10.39
C SER A 244 -10.89 10.04 11.15
N LYS A 245 -12.15 10.40 10.87
CA LYS A 245 -12.82 11.50 11.58
C LYS A 245 -12.97 11.22 13.07
N SER A 246 -13.09 9.95 13.45
CA SER A 246 -13.05 9.48 14.85
C SER A 246 -11.66 9.48 15.48
N GLY A 247 -10.58 9.69 14.71
CA GLY A 247 -9.19 9.63 15.15
C GLY A 247 -8.64 8.23 15.44
N THR A 248 -9.51 7.24 15.60
CA THR A 248 -9.12 5.86 15.99
C THR A 248 -8.34 5.10 14.91
N ARG A 249 -8.36 5.55 13.65
CA ARG A 249 -7.71 4.87 12.53
C ARG A 249 -6.88 5.84 11.70
N LEU A 250 -5.82 5.33 11.09
CA LEU A 250 -4.98 6.03 10.12
C LEU A 250 -4.92 5.18 8.84
N ALA A 251 -5.34 5.74 7.71
CA ALA A 251 -5.17 5.14 6.40
C ALA A 251 -3.88 5.64 5.75
N VAL A 252 -3.16 4.71 5.12
CA VAL A 252 -1.84 4.94 4.53
C VAL A 252 -1.81 4.31 3.14
N ALA A 253 -1.91 5.12 2.08
CA ALA A 253 -1.70 4.65 0.71
C ALA A 253 -0.21 4.54 0.44
N CYS A 254 0.25 3.33 0.15
CA CYS A 254 1.65 3.05 -0.11
C CYS A 254 1.84 2.25 -1.40
N LYS A 255 3.11 2.12 -1.78
CA LYS A 255 3.53 1.23 -2.86
C LYS A 255 4.37 0.09 -2.28
N HIS A 256 4.00 -1.13 -2.64
CA HIS A 256 4.70 -2.33 -2.22
C HIS A 256 4.94 -3.22 -3.45
N GLY A 257 6.12 -3.10 -4.06
CA GLY A 257 6.42 -3.78 -5.31
C GLY A 257 5.45 -3.36 -6.43
N PRO A 258 4.73 -4.30 -7.08
CA PRO A 258 3.80 -3.99 -8.17
C PRO A 258 2.40 -3.57 -7.70
N ILE A 259 2.12 -3.58 -6.40
CA ILE A 259 0.78 -3.28 -5.85
C ILE A 259 0.75 -1.94 -5.10
N TYR A 260 -0.46 -1.36 -5.03
CA TYR A 260 -0.74 -0.08 -4.40
C TYR A 260 -1.81 -0.21 -3.30
N PRO A 261 -1.47 -0.87 -2.17
CA PRO A 261 -2.42 -1.07 -1.07
C PRO A 261 -2.64 0.22 -0.26
N ILE A 262 -3.77 0.25 0.45
CA ILE A 262 -4.03 1.23 1.51
C ILE A 262 -3.99 0.51 2.85
N LEU A 263 -2.92 0.69 3.62
CA LEU A 263 -2.77 0.11 4.96
C LEU A 263 -3.63 0.88 5.96
N LEU A 264 -4.19 0.17 6.94
CA LEU A 264 -5.02 0.72 8.00
C LEU A 264 -4.37 0.42 9.34
N TYR A 265 -4.09 1.46 10.12
CA TYR A 265 -3.54 1.35 11.46
C TYR A 265 -4.52 1.84 12.51
N ARG A 266 -4.57 1.18 13.66
CA ARG A 266 -5.28 1.65 14.85
C ARG A 266 -4.40 2.64 15.60
N ILE A 267 -5.00 3.76 16.01
CA ILE A 267 -4.33 4.83 16.74
C ILE A 267 -5.04 4.97 18.10
N PRO A 268 -4.31 5.06 19.22
CA PRO A 268 -2.87 5.30 19.35
C PRO A 268 -2.00 4.02 19.46
N SER A 269 -2.55 2.81 19.33
CA SER A 269 -1.78 1.57 19.56
C SER A 269 -0.71 1.30 18.49
N GLY A 270 -0.90 1.77 17.27
CA GLY A 270 -0.05 1.45 16.13
C GLY A 270 -0.28 0.05 15.55
N GLU A 271 -1.35 -0.64 15.98
CA GLU A 271 -1.70 -1.98 15.51
C GLU A 271 -2.16 -1.93 14.05
N GLU A 272 -1.60 -2.78 13.20
CA GLU A 272 -2.06 -2.94 11.82
C GLU A 272 -3.42 -3.66 11.80
N MET A 273 -4.44 -3.02 11.24
CA MET A 273 -5.80 -3.54 11.17
C MET A 273 -6.12 -4.22 9.84
N GLY A 274 -5.35 -3.92 8.79
CA GLY A 274 -5.87 -4.06 7.43
C GLY A 274 -4.98 -3.54 6.32
N ALA A 275 -5.17 -4.12 5.15
CA ALA A 275 -4.83 -3.49 3.89
C ALA A 275 -6.06 -3.53 2.96
N LEU A 276 -6.37 -2.43 2.30
CA LEU A 276 -7.36 -2.37 1.22
C LEU A 276 -6.60 -2.52 -0.09
N VAL A 277 -6.87 -3.61 -0.82
CA VAL A 277 -6.15 -3.97 -2.04
C VAL A 277 -7.13 -4.01 -3.20
N GLY A 278 -6.84 -3.26 -4.27
CA GLY A 278 -7.69 -3.23 -5.46
C GLY A 278 -7.17 -2.29 -6.53
N HIS A 279 -6.55 -1.17 -6.12
CA HIS A 279 -5.92 -0.26 -7.06
C HIS A 279 -4.72 -0.88 -7.78
N GLN A 280 -4.60 -0.58 -9.07
CA GLN A 280 -3.55 -1.09 -9.94
C GLN A 280 -2.40 -0.10 -10.12
N GLN A 281 -2.64 1.17 -9.75
CA GLN A 281 -1.66 2.24 -9.83
C GLN A 281 -1.72 3.12 -8.57
N LEU A 282 -0.91 4.18 -8.57
CA LEU A 282 -0.72 5.09 -7.45
C LEU A 282 -2.05 5.70 -6.97
N VAL A 283 -2.29 5.59 -5.66
CA VAL A 283 -3.40 6.25 -4.98
C VAL A 283 -2.99 7.67 -4.62
N TYR A 284 -3.61 8.66 -5.26
CA TYR A 284 -3.31 10.08 -5.07
C TYR A 284 -3.95 10.65 -3.81
N ASP A 285 -5.19 10.27 -3.51
CA ASP A 285 -5.96 10.85 -2.42
C ASP A 285 -6.79 9.80 -1.69
N ILE A 286 -7.04 10.06 -0.41
CA ILE A 286 -7.84 9.24 0.49
C ILE A 286 -8.72 10.19 1.29
N GLN A 287 -10.01 9.88 1.45
CA GLN A 287 -10.88 10.58 2.37
C GLN A 287 -11.78 9.62 3.13
N TRP A 288 -12.00 9.92 4.41
CA TRP A 288 -12.90 9.19 5.29
C TRP A 288 -14.30 9.76 5.23
N SER A 289 -15.31 8.89 5.35
CA SER A 289 -16.68 9.33 5.67
C SER A 289 -16.74 9.94 7.07
N ASN A 290 -17.76 10.75 7.33
CA ASN A 290 -17.86 11.49 8.60
C ASN A 290 -18.02 10.57 9.82
N ASP A 291 -18.66 9.43 9.64
CA ASP A 291 -18.81 8.36 10.64
C ASP A 291 -17.60 7.40 10.71
N SER A 292 -16.58 7.59 9.87
CA SER A 292 -15.38 6.75 9.80
C SER A 292 -15.62 5.26 9.48
N THR A 293 -16.76 4.92 8.89
CA THR A 293 -17.11 3.54 8.48
C THR A 293 -16.66 3.25 7.05
N LYS A 294 -16.59 4.27 6.20
CA LYS A 294 -16.21 4.16 4.79
C LYS A 294 -15.00 5.03 4.47
N LEU A 295 -14.29 4.63 3.42
CA LEU A 295 -13.14 5.34 2.87
C LEU A 295 -13.30 5.43 1.35
N VAL A 296 -12.94 6.57 0.77
CA VAL A 296 -12.84 6.71 -0.69
C VAL A 296 -11.38 6.98 -1.05
N SER A 297 -10.89 6.31 -2.08
CA SER A 297 -9.53 6.48 -2.61
C SER A 297 -9.58 6.85 -4.08
N ALA A 298 -8.72 7.77 -4.51
CA ALA A 298 -8.61 8.22 -5.90
C ALA A 298 -7.26 7.80 -6.50
N SER A 299 -7.25 7.23 -7.70
CA SER A 299 -6.07 6.56 -8.26
C SER A 299 -5.73 6.93 -9.70
N ALA A 300 -4.45 6.74 -10.04
CA ALA A 300 -3.93 6.79 -11.40
C ALA A 300 -4.46 5.67 -12.31
N ASP A 301 -5.12 4.65 -11.78
CA ASP A 301 -5.76 3.61 -12.61
C ASP A 301 -7.07 4.06 -13.28
N GLY A 302 -7.46 5.33 -13.10
CA GLY A 302 -8.69 5.88 -13.67
C GLY A 302 -9.93 5.54 -12.86
N THR A 303 -9.76 5.07 -11.62
CA THR A 303 -10.88 4.79 -10.72
C THR A 303 -10.76 5.55 -9.41
N ALA A 304 -11.91 5.89 -8.83
CA ALA A 304 -12.02 6.08 -7.40
C ALA A 304 -12.76 4.89 -6.80
N GLN A 305 -12.26 4.34 -5.70
CA GLN A 305 -12.86 3.19 -5.04
C GLN A 305 -13.40 3.58 -3.68
N VAL A 306 -14.63 3.16 -3.39
CA VAL A 306 -15.25 3.27 -2.08
C VAL A 306 -15.07 1.95 -1.36
N TRP A 307 -14.65 2.02 -0.11
CA TRP A 307 -14.36 0.89 0.74
C TRP A 307 -15.27 0.94 1.94
N ASP A 308 -15.97 -0.16 2.19
CA ASP A 308 -16.65 -0.39 3.45
C ASP A 308 -15.68 -1.14 4.37
N LEU A 309 -15.44 -0.62 5.56
CA LEU A 309 -14.47 -1.21 6.48
C LEU A 309 -14.99 -2.47 7.17
N ASP A 310 -16.30 -2.73 7.10
CA ASP A 310 -16.91 -3.95 7.61
C ASP A 310 -16.66 -5.13 6.67
N ASP A 311 -16.53 -4.89 5.36
CA ASP A 311 -16.12 -5.88 4.34
C ASP A 311 -14.83 -5.43 3.63
N LYS A 312 -13.68 -5.72 4.25
CA LYS A 312 -12.35 -5.32 3.75
C LYS A 312 -11.87 -6.11 2.52
N SER A 313 -12.66 -7.02 1.96
CA SER A 313 -12.21 -7.94 0.92
C SER A 313 -12.16 -7.32 -0.48
N LYS A 314 -12.99 -6.31 -0.73
CA LYS A 314 -13.13 -5.64 -2.03
C LYS A 314 -13.71 -4.24 -1.86
N PRO A 315 -13.54 -3.33 -2.83
CA PRO A 315 -14.26 -2.07 -2.80
C PRO A 315 -15.77 -2.34 -2.90
N SER A 316 -16.57 -1.60 -2.12
CA SER A 316 -18.03 -1.65 -2.20
C SER A 316 -18.53 -1.02 -3.50
N HIS A 317 -17.87 0.05 -3.95
CA HIS A 317 -18.14 0.69 -5.23
C HIS A 317 -16.85 1.04 -5.96
N THR A 318 -16.88 0.92 -7.29
CA THR A 318 -15.84 1.43 -8.19
C THR A 318 -16.44 2.52 -9.05
N LEU A 319 -15.92 3.74 -8.91
CA LEU A 319 -16.30 4.93 -9.65
C LEU A 319 -15.31 5.10 -10.80
N VAL A 320 -15.78 4.85 -12.03
CA VAL A 320 -14.92 4.79 -13.22
C VAL A 320 -14.84 6.17 -13.88
N HIS A 321 -13.63 6.59 -14.23
CA HIS A 321 -13.33 7.85 -14.91
C HIS A 321 -12.62 7.59 -16.25
N PRO A 322 -12.69 8.53 -17.21
CA PRO A 322 -11.99 8.41 -18.49
C PRO A 322 -10.46 8.63 -18.36
N SER A 323 -9.98 9.13 -17.23
CA SER A 323 -8.57 9.43 -16.98
C SER A 323 -8.26 9.41 -15.48
N TYR A 324 -7.02 9.78 -15.11
CA TYR A 324 -6.52 9.75 -13.73
C TYR A 324 -7.40 10.53 -12.76
N VAL A 325 -7.71 9.94 -11.61
CA VAL A 325 -8.49 10.59 -10.56
C VAL A 325 -7.53 11.07 -9.49
N TYR A 326 -7.47 12.38 -9.27
CA TYR A 326 -6.49 12.99 -8.36
C TYR A 326 -7.06 13.25 -6.97
N THR A 327 -8.36 13.42 -6.85
CA THR A 327 -8.99 13.78 -5.57
C THR A 327 -10.41 13.23 -5.46
N SER A 328 -10.82 12.98 -4.22
CA SER A 328 -12.16 12.55 -3.87
C SER A 328 -12.58 13.20 -2.55
N ALA A 329 -13.88 13.34 -2.31
CA ALA A 329 -14.41 13.85 -1.05
C ALA A 329 -15.80 13.27 -0.77
N PHE A 330 -16.02 12.81 0.47
CA PHE A 330 -17.37 12.52 0.97
C PHE A 330 -18.08 13.81 1.31
N HIS A 331 -19.38 13.86 1.02
CA HIS A 331 -20.24 14.89 1.56
C HIS A 331 -20.35 14.72 3.10
N PRO A 332 -20.29 15.80 3.90
CA PRO A 332 -20.19 15.69 5.37
C PRO A 332 -21.45 15.15 6.05
N THR A 333 -22.65 15.42 5.49
CA THR A 333 -23.94 14.94 6.05
C THR A 333 -24.56 13.80 5.24
N ALA A 334 -24.70 13.97 3.92
CA ALA A 334 -25.16 12.94 3.00
C ALA A 334 -24.07 11.91 2.64
N GLN A 335 -23.89 10.90 3.50
CA GLN A 335 -22.84 9.87 3.33
C GLN A 335 -22.90 9.07 2.02
N TYR A 336 -24.05 9.08 1.34
CA TYR A 336 -24.23 8.43 0.05
C TYR A 336 -23.71 9.27 -1.13
N ILE A 337 -23.22 10.50 -0.89
CA ILE A 337 -22.70 11.39 -1.93
C ILE A 337 -21.16 11.43 -1.87
N VAL A 338 -20.54 11.18 -3.02
CA VAL A 338 -19.09 11.29 -3.22
C VAL A 338 -18.81 12.22 -4.39
N ALA A 339 -17.94 13.21 -4.20
CA ALA A 339 -17.40 14.04 -5.27
C ALA A 339 -15.99 13.58 -5.65
N THR A 340 -15.66 13.64 -6.93
CA THR A 340 -14.37 13.19 -7.49
C THR A 340 -13.90 14.14 -8.58
N GLY A 341 -12.59 14.29 -8.75
CA GLY A 341 -12.00 15.13 -9.79
C GLY A 341 -10.61 14.67 -10.18
N GLY A 342 -10.16 15.02 -11.38
CA GLY A 342 -8.88 14.56 -11.89
C GLY A 342 -8.40 15.24 -13.16
N TYR A 343 -7.73 14.46 -14.00
CA TYR A 343 -7.00 14.95 -15.17
C TYR A 343 -7.90 15.56 -16.26
N ASP A 344 -9.12 15.05 -16.41
CA ASP A 344 -10.07 15.49 -17.44
C ASP A 344 -10.79 16.81 -17.12
N CYS A 345 -10.40 17.49 -16.04
CA CYS A 345 -10.90 18.81 -15.62
C CYS A 345 -12.39 18.84 -15.23
N ILE A 346 -13.04 17.67 -15.11
CA ILE A 346 -14.46 17.54 -14.77
C ILE A 346 -14.60 17.01 -13.33
N ILE A 347 -15.47 17.64 -12.54
CA ILE A 347 -15.86 17.10 -11.24
C ILE A 347 -17.08 16.20 -11.45
N ARG A 348 -17.07 15.00 -10.86
CA ARG A 348 -18.20 14.08 -10.90
C ARG A 348 -18.76 13.86 -9.51
N VAL A 349 -20.07 13.99 -9.40
CA VAL A 349 -20.83 13.69 -8.18
C VAL A 349 -21.53 12.35 -8.35
N TRP A 350 -21.32 11.47 -7.38
CA TRP A 350 -21.80 10.09 -7.40
C TRP A 350 -22.76 9.85 -6.23
N ASN A 351 -23.77 9.01 -6.49
CA ASN A 351 -24.60 8.38 -5.48
C ASN A 351 -24.15 6.94 -5.27
N ILE A 352 -23.90 6.56 -4.02
CA ILE A 352 -23.46 5.22 -3.60
C ILE A 352 -24.45 4.53 -2.65
N ASP A 353 -25.72 4.94 -2.67
CA ASP A 353 -26.80 4.31 -1.88
C ASP A 353 -27.26 2.97 -2.49
N SER A 354 -27.21 2.86 -3.82
CA SER A 354 -27.54 1.63 -4.55
C SER A 354 -26.35 0.67 -4.66
N SER A 355 -26.62 -0.60 -4.98
CA SER A 355 -25.58 -1.63 -5.18
C SER A 355 -24.54 -1.25 -6.25
N THR A 356 -24.96 -0.48 -7.26
CA THR A 356 -24.08 0.16 -8.24
C THR A 356 -24.01 1.66 -7.97
N ALA A 357 -22.83 2.24 -8.15
CA ALA A 357 -22.69 3.70 -8.07
C ALA A 357 -23.35 4.35 -9.28
N GLN A 358 -24.07 5.44 -9.05
CA GLN A 358 -24.74 6.23 -10.10
C GLN A 358 -24.11 7.62 -10.19
N MET A 359 -23.69 8.02 -11.38
CA MET A 359 -23.24 9.39 -11.62
C MET A 359 -24.47 10.31 -11.63
N LEU A 360 -24.53 11.25 -10.70
CA LEU A 360 -25.63 12.21 -10.59
C LEU A 360 -25.44 13.41 -11.51
N GLN A 361 -24.22 13.96 -11.54
CA GLN A 361 -23.91 15.19 -12.26
C GLN A 361 -22.41 15.30 -12.56
N GLU A 362 -22.10 15.90 -13.71
CA GLU A 362 -20.78 16.41 -14.07
C GLU A 362 -20.77 17.94 -13.91
N LEU A 363 -19.75 18.47 -13.24
CA LEU A 363 -19.55 19.91 -13.06
C LEU A 363 -18.38 20.37 -13.92
N ASP A 364 -18.71 21.17 -14.94
CA ASP A 364 -17.76 21.82 -15.82
C ASP A 364 -17.54 23.27 -15.37
N GLY A 365 -16.27 23.68 -15.24
CA GLY A 365 -15.89 25.00 -14.75
C GLY A 365 -14.38 25.20 -14.59
N HIS A 366 -13.60 24.12 -14.64
CA HIS A 366 -12.14 24.16 -14.64
C HIS A 366 -11.58 23.97 -16.05
N LYS A 367 -10.47 24.65 -16.35
CA LYS A 367 -9.74 24.52 -17.63
C LYS A 367 -8.41 23.77 -17.48
N SER A 368 -8.15 23.25 -16.29
CA SER A 368 -6.94 22.54 -15.92
C SER A 368 -7.30 21.40 -14.97
N LEU A 369 -6.39 20.43 -14.85
CA LEU A 369 -6.50 19.28 -13.96
C LEU A 369 -6.93 19.69 -12.54
N ILE A 370 -7.95 19.01 -12.01
CA ILE A 370 -8.49 19.23 -10.67
C ILE A 370 -7.63 18.43 -9.68
N ASN A 371 -6.95 19.12 -8.76
CA ASN A 371 -6.02 18.48 -7.83
C ASN A 371 -6.63 18.19 -6.47
N SER A 372 -7.65 18.96 -6.05
CA SER A 372 -8.18 18.86 -4.70
C SER A 372 -9.63 19.33 -4.61
N LEU A 373 -10.41 18.61 -3.80
CA LEU A 373 -11.78 18.93 -3.43
C LEU A 373 -11.87 19.09 -1.91
N ALA A 374 -12.70 20.02 -1.44
CA ALA A 374 -13.00 20.16 -0.02
C ALA A 374 -14.43 20.65 0.21
N PHE A 375 -15.20 19.90 0.98
CA PHE A 375 -16.50 20.35 1.47
C PHE A 375 -16.34 21.30 2.65
N ASP A 376 -17.21 22.29 2.69
CA ASP A 376 -17.47 23.06 3.89
C ASP A 376 -18.16 22.17 4.95
N PHE A 377 -18.11 22.55 6.23
CA PHE A 377 -18.65 21.68 7.30
C PHE A 377 -20.17 21.50 7.24
N SER A 378 -20.90 22.44 6.61
CA SER A 378 -22.34 22.32 6.43
C SER A 378 -22.74 21.39 5.27
N GLY A 379 -21.82 21.13 4.34
CA GLY A 379 -22.08 20.40 3.11
C GLY A 379 -22.78 21.22 2.02
N LEU A 380 -23.08 22.50 2.27
CA LEU A 380 -23.75 23.38 1.32
C LEU A 380 -22.82 23.92 0.24
N THR A 381 -21.50 23.88 0.45
CA THR A 381 -20.51 24.36 -0.53
C THR A 381 -19.39 23.36 -0.71
N LEU A 382 -19.15 22.97 -1.96
CA LEU A 382 -17.95 22.25 -2.38
C LEU A 382 -16.97 23.27 -2.97
N TYR A 383 -15.73 23.24 -2.51
CA TYR A 383 -14.63 23.95 -3.12
C TYR A 383 -13.81 22.96 -3.97
N SER A 384 -13.37 23.41 -5.14
CA SER A 384 -12.48 22.69 -6.03
C SER A 384 -11.33 23.57 -6.47
N ALA A 385 -10.14 23.00 -6.62
CA ALA A 385 -8.96 23.72 -7.07
C ALA A 385 -8.21 22.98 -8.16
N ASP A 386 -7.64 23.74 -9.09
CA ASP A 386 -6.94 23.21 -10.25
C ASP A 386 -5.45 23.56 -10.32
N GLY A 387 -4.79 22.94 -11.31
CA GLY A 387 -3.39 23.18 -11.64
C GLY A 387 -3.08 24.55 -12.26
N ALA A 388 -4.08 25.39 -12.55
CA ALA A 388 -3.88 26.72 -13.12
C ALA A 388 -4.06 27.86 -12.09
N GLY A 389 -4.33 27.50 -10.83
CA GLY A 389 -4.47 28.46 -9.74
C GLY A 389 -5.89 29.00 -9.56
N VAL A 390 -6.88 28.28 -10.08
CA VAL A 390 -8.29 28.66 -9.93
C VAL A 390 -8.92 27.83 -8.83
N VAL A 391 -9.66 28.49 -7.94
CA VAL A 391 -10.58 27.84 -6.99
C VAL A 391 -12.01 28.15 -7.43
N VAL A 392 -12.88 27.14 -7.47
CA VAL A 392 -14.31 27.30 -7.74
C VAL A 392 -15.11 26.81 -6.54
N ALA A 393 -16.11 27.59 -6.15
CA ALA A 393 -17.13 27.18 -5.20
C ALA A 393 -18.40 26.75 -5.94
N TRP A 394 -18.99 25.65 -5.47
CA TRP A 394 -20.21 25.06 -6.00
C TRP A 394 -21.25 24.99 -4.90
N ASN A 395 -22.49 25.40 -5.18
CA ASN A 395 -23.60 25.17 -4.26
C ASN A 395 -24.00 23.69 -4.32
N CYS A 396 -24.22 23.11 -3.15
CA CYS A 396 -24.72 21.77 -2.97
C CYS A 396 -26.12 21.81 -2.37
N HIS A 397 -27.10 21.24 -3.07
CA HIS A 397 -28.47 21.10 -2.59
C HIS A 397 -28.78 19.63 -2.31
N SER A 398 -28.19 19.08 -1.24
CA SER A 398 -28.50 17.71 -0.82
C SER A 398 -29.76 17.70 0.05
N HIS A 399 -30.91 17.28 -0.51
CA HIS A 399 -32.12 17.08 0.28
C HIS A 399 -31.98 15.83 1.18
N GLU A 400 -32.21 15.99 2.49
CA GLU A 400 -31.94 14.94 3.50
C GLU A 400 -32.77 13.66 3.38
N LYS A 401 -33.82 13.59 2.54
CA LYS A 401 -34.52 12.34 2.20
C LYS A 401 -35.10 12.43 0.79
N PRO A 402 -34.93 11.42 -0.10
CA PRO A 402 -35.57 11.40 -1.41
C PRO A 402 -37.04 11.00 -1.24
N ARG A 403 -37.88 11.83 -0.60
CA ARG A 403 -39.33 11.59 -0.55
C ARG A 403 -40.06 12.09 -1.79
N LYS A 404 -39.40 12.88 -2.64
CA LYS A 404 -39.85 13.26 -3.99
C LYS A 404 -38.61 13.40 -4.88
N LYS A 405 -38.76 13.11 -6.18
CA LYS A 405 -37.73 13.21 -7.24
C LYS A 405 -37.25 14.67 -7.44
N HIS A 406 -36.66 15.28 -6.43
CA HIS A 406 -35.97 16.55 -6.58
C HIS A 406 -34.51 16.24 -6.91
N LYS A 407 -34.12 16.66 -8.11
CA LYS A 407 -32.77 16.52 -8.67
C LYS A 407 -31.81 17.27 -7.74
N THR A 408 -30.77 16.61 -7.25
CA THR A 408 -29.67 17.25 -6.53
C THR A 408 -28.94 18.13 -7.54
N GLU A 409 -29.31 19.40 -7.66
CA GLU A 409 -28.69 20.31 -8.63
C GLU A 409 -27.54 21.05 -7.96
N TRP A 410 -26.34 20.67 -8.36
CA TRP A 410 -25.12 21.39 -8.04
C TRP A 410 -24.98 22.54 -9.01
N THR A 411 -24.78 23.74 -8.49
CA THR A 411 -24.67 24.94 -9.32
C THR A 411 -23.37 25.67 -9.05
N PHE A 412 -22.85 26.31 -10.10
CA PHE A 412 -21.72 27.21 -9.94
C PHE A 412 -22.09 28.35 -8.97
N LYS A 413 -21.26 28.58 -7.95
CA LYS A 413 -21.45 29.67 -6.98
C LYS A 413 -20.56 30.85 -7.31
N THR A 414 -19.24 30.64 -7.28
CA THR A 414 -18.25 31.70 -7.42
C THR A 414 -16.92 31.12 -7.86
N LYS A 415 -16.14 31.91 -8.60
CA LYS A 415 -14.77 31.57 -9.01
C LYS A 415 -13.80 32.56 -8.38
N TYR A 416 -12.78 32.04 -7.73
CA TYR A 416 -11.64 32.78 -7.18
C TYR A 416 -10.44 32.54 -8.10
N ALA A 417 -10.08 33.56 -8.87
CA ALA A 417 -8.98 33.53 -9.84
C ALA A 417 -8.14 34.81 -9.67
N GLU A 418 -7.52 34.91 -8.50
CA GLU A 418 -6.70 36.07 -8.15
C GLU A 418 -5.40 36.07 -8.95
N LYS A 419 -4.89 37.28 -9.26
CA LYS A 419 -3.64 37.44 -10.02
C LYS A 419 -2.45 36.74 -9.35
N ASP A 420 -2.41 36.77 -8.02
CA ASP A 420 -1.39 36.14 -7.18
C ASP A 420 -1.34 34.59 -7.29
N LEU A 421 -2.38 33.97 -7.82
CA LEU A 421 -2.47 32.52 -8.05
C LEU A 421 -2.38 32.15 -9.53
N SER A 422 -2.43 33.12 -10.45
CA SER A 422 -2.53 32.84 -11.88
C SER A 422 -1.35 32.03 -12.39
N GLY A 423 -1.62 30.84 -12.93
CA GLY A 423 -0.59 29.92 -13.44
C GLY A 423 0.15 29.13 -12.35
N VAL A 424 -0.22 29.30 -11.08
CA VAL A 424 0.37 28.56 -9.96
C VAL A 424 -0.49 27.35 -9.64
N CYS A 425 0.09 26.15 -9.76
CA CYS A 425 -0.61 24.91 -9.44
C CYS A 425 -0.98 24.83 -7.95
N ILE A 426 -2.26 24.61 -7.65
CA ILE A 426 -2.74 24.34 -6.29
C ILE A 426 -2.70 22.84 -6.06
N ASN A 427 -1.88 22.37 -5.12
CA ASN A 427 -1.74 20.96 -4.77
C ASN A 427 -2.91 20.47 -3.91
N CYS A 428 -3.28 21.23 -2.88
CA CYS A 428 -4.37 20.87 -1.99
C CYS A 428 -5.13 22.08 -1.46
N ILE A 429 -6.41 21.87 -1.19
CA ILE A 429 -7.27 22.82 -0.50
C ILE A 429 -7.86 22.20 0.75
N GLN A 430 -8.04 23.02 1.78
CA GLN A 430 -8.70 22.61 3.00
C GLN A 430 -9.50 23.76 3.59
N VAL A 431 -10.70 23.44 4.07
CA VAL A 431 -11.57 24.41 4.73
C VAL A 431 -11.11 24.59 6.18
N HIS A 432 -10.94 25.84 6.58
CA HIS A 432 -10.61 26.18 7.96
C HIS A 432 -11.75 25.74 8.91
N PRO A 433 -11.47 25.21 10.13
CA PRO A 433 -12.51 24.74 11.06
C PRO A 433 -13.62 25.73 11.40
N ARG A 434 -13.37 27.05 11.23
CA ARG A 434 -14.37 28.13 11.40
C ARG A 434 -15.19 28.44 10.12
N ASN A 435 -14.99 27.68 9.05
CA ASN A 435 -15.72 27.75 7.78
C ASN A 435 -15.68 29.11 7.04
N ASN A 436 -14.68 29.96 7.32
CA ASN A 436 -14.55 31.31 6.74
C ASN A 436 -13.31 31.50 5.86
N LYS A 437 -12.34 30.58 5.95
CA LYS A 437 -11.06 30.65 5.23
C LYS A 437 -10.76 29.31 4.55
N LEU A 438 -9.99 29.38 3.48
CA LEU A 438 -9.47 28.22 2.76
C LEU A 438 -7.94 28.23 2.82
N LEU A 439 -7.36 27.13 3.27
CA LEU A 439 -5.94 26.87 3.14
C LEU A 439 -5.66 26.35 1.74
N LEU A 440 -4.75 27.01 1.02
CA LEU A 440 -4.29 26.66 -0.31
C LEU A 440 -2.80 26.33 -0.23
N HIS A 441 -2.42 25.12 -0.61
CA HIS A 441 -1.02 24.78 -0.78
C HIS A 441 -0.65 24.92 -2.26
N CYS A 442 0.21 25.89 -2.58
CA CYS A 442 0.58 26.22 -3.94
C CYS A 442 2.00 25.74 -4.27
N ARG A 443 2.25 25.41 -5.54
CA ARG A 443 3.55 24.93 -6.05
C ARG A 443 4.49 26.07 -6.46
N ASP A 444 4.56 27.09 -5.62
CA ASP A 444 5.48 28.23 -5.71
C ASP A 444 6.25 28.43 -4.39
N SER A 445 6.34 27.37 -3.57
CA SER A 445 6.90 27.39 -2.21
C SER A 445 6.16 28.30 -1.23
N THR A 446 4.91 28.68 -1.52
CA THR A 446 4.09 29.45 -0.59
C THR A 446 2.75 28.78 -0.32
N ILE A 447 2.37 28.78 0.95
CA ILE A 447 1.05 28.34 1.38
C ILE A 447 0.24 29.61 1.65
N ARG A 448 -1.05 29.60 1.32
CA ARG A 448 -1.90 30.78 1.44
C ARG A 448 -3.17 30.44 2.20
N MET A 449 -3.57 31.31 3.12
CA MET A 449 -4.90 31.28 3.71
C MET A 449 -5.76 32.36 3.05
N LEU A 450 -6.71 31.94 2.23
CA LEU A 450 -7.69 32.80 1.56
C LEU A 450 -8.88 33.04 2.49
N ASP A 451 -9.21 34.28 2.80
CA ASP A 451 -10.50 34.61 3.39
C ASP A 451 -11.56 34.67 2.30
N VAL A 452 -12.58 33.81 2.40
CA VAL A 452 -13.57 33.58 1.35
C VAL A 452 -14.49 34.80 1.16
N ARG A 453 -14.63 35.66 2.18
CA ARG A 453 -15.54 36.82 2.12
C ARG A 453 -14.87 38.07 1.57
N ILE A 454 -13.61 38.30 1.95
CA ILE A 454 -12.87 39.52 1.58
C ILE A 454 -11.82 39.29 0.48
N HIS A 455 -11.59 38.03 0.09
CA HIS A 455 -10.68 37.62 -1.00
C HIS A 455 -9.22 38.04 -0.78
N THR A 456 -8.78 38.09 0.48
CA THR A 456 -7.39 38.41 0.83
C THR A 456 -6.60 37.17 1.23
N PHE A 457 -5.29 37.18 0.97
CA PHE A 457 -4.39 36.10 1.38
C PHE A 457 -3.51 36.49 2.56
N LEU A 458 -3.40 35.58 3.53
CA LEU A 458 -2.25 35.50 4.43
C LEU A 458 -1.27 34.47 3.87
N LYS A 459 0.00 34.84 3.69
CA LYS A 459 1.03 33.99 3.06
C LYS A 459 1.94 33.38 4.14
N TYR A 460 2.20 32.09 4.04
CA TYR A 460 3.19 31.36 4.82
C TYR A 460 4.35 30.99 3.90
N SER A 461 5.57 31.35 4.31
CA SER A 461 6.79 31.10 3.55
C SER A 461 7.80 30.34 4.41
N GLY A 462 8.78 29.71 3.76
CA GLY A 462 9.85 28.95 4.42
C GLY A 462 9.94 27.48 4.00
N SER A 463 8.84 26.88 3.52
CA SER A 463 8.83 25.52 2.97
C SER A 463 9.05 25.53 1.46
N SER A 464 10.01 24.77 0.96
CA SER A 464 10.19 24.55 -0.48
C SER A 464 9.14 23.58 -1.04
N ASN A 465 8.49 23.99 -2.13
CA ASN A 465 7.59 23.16 -2.94
C ASN A 465 7.47 23.73 -4.36
N LEU A 466 8.18 23.12 -5.32
CA LEU A 466 8.24 23.57 -6.72
C LEU A 466 7.89 22.47 -7.72
N ARG A 467 8.04 21.21 -7.35
CA ARG A 467 7.97 20.05 -8.26
C ARG A 467 7.00 18.99 -7.74
N GLN A 468 6.94 18.82 -6.43
CA GLN A 468 6.25 17.72 -5.78
C GLN A 468 4.78 18.08 -5.47
N LEU A 469 3.90 17.08 -5.43
CA LEU A 469 2.56 17.23 -4.84
C LEU A 469 2.71 17.04 -3.34
N ILE A 470 3.00 18.11 -2.63
CA ILE A 470 3.03 18.15 -1.16
C ILE A 470 1.69 18.65 -0.66
N ARG A 471 1.22 18.07 0.43
CA ARG A 471 0.01 18.51 1.14
C ARG A 471 0.35 19.19 2.46
N SER A 472 -0.53 20.09 2.87
CA SER A 472 -0.56 20.73 4.19
C SER A 472 -1.86 20.40 4.89
N ASP A 473 -1.84 20.42 6.22
CA ASP A 473 -3.04 20.22 7.05
C ASP A 473 -3.18 21.35 8.08
N LEU A 474 -4.42 21.57 8.52
CA LEU A 474 -4.75 22.41 9.65
C LEU A 474 -4.94 21.56 10.91
N THR A 475 -4.46 22.10 12.02
CA THR A 475 -4.86 21.58 13.33
C THR A 475 -6.38 21.66 13.51
N SER A 476 -6.96 20.76 14.30
CA SER A 476 -8.42 20.68 14.45
C SER A 476 -9.07 21.92 15.06
N CYS A 477 -8.31 22.76 15.80
CA CYS A 477 -8.78 24.07 16.26
C CYS A 477 -8.52 25.22 15.25
N GLY A 478 -7.77 24.97 14.19
CA GLY A 478 -7.39 25.96 13.18
C GLY A 478 -6.28 26.91 13.61
N SER A 479 -5.57 26.65 14.72
CA SER A 479 -4.55 27.56 15.24
C SER A 479 -3.21 27.47 14.51
N PHE A 480 -2.90 26.30 13.95
CA PHE A 480 -1.65 26.06 13.24
C PHE A 480 -1.88 25.43 11.86
N VAL A 481 -1.04 25.86 10.91
CA VAL A 481 -0.84 25.25 9.61
C VAL A 481 0.42 24.39 9.69
N ILE A 482 0.35 23.16 9.22
CA ILE A 482 1.49 22.25 9.15
C ILE A 482 1.68 21.80 7.70
N SER A 483 2.91 21.82 7.22
CA SER A 483 3.23 21.39 5.86
C SER A 483 4.50 20.57 5.79
N GLY A 484 4.52 19.62 4.86
CA GLY A 484 5.77 19.05 4.38
C GLY A 484 6.53 20.02 3.48
N SER A 485 7.78 19.67 3.16
CA SER A 485 8.63 20.39 2.24
C SER A 485 9.52 19.45 1.44
N GLU A 486 10.02 19.92 0.29
CA GLU A 486 10.92 19.17 -0.58
C GLU A 486 12.30 18.93 0.05
N ASP A 487 12.68 19.71 1.05
CA ASP A 487 13.93 19.56 1.81
C ASP A 487 13.92 18.40 2.83
N GLY A 488 12.83 17.62 2.89
CA GLY A 488 12.66 16.51 3.83
C GLY A 488 12.26 16.94 5.25
N CYS A 489 12.03 18.22 5.49
CA CYS A 489 11.52 18.76 6.74
C CYS A 489 10.01 19.00 6.68
N ALA A 490 9.40 19.20 7.85
CA ALA A 490 8.06 19.77 7.96
C ALA A 490 8.09 21.07 8.77
N TYR A 491 7.20 22.00 8.43
CA TYR A 491 7.15 23.35 8.97
C TYR A 491 5.79 23.63 9.59
N VAL A 492 5.77 24.43 10.65
CA VAL A 492 4.55 24.82 11.36
C VAL A 492 4.49 26.34 11.46
N TRP A 493 3.34 26.90 11.12
CA TRP A 493 3.06 28.32 11.26
C TRP A 493 1.83 28.56 12.12
N ASN A 494 1.79 29.71 12.78
CA ASN A 494 0.57 30.23 13.37
C ASN A 494 -0.39 30.64 12.25
N ALA A 495 -1.60 30.08 12.24
CA ALA A 495 -2.57 30.26 11.16
C ALA A 495 -3.20 31.67 11.09
N GLU A 496 -2.99 32.49 12.12
CA GLU A 496 -3.53 33.85 12.21
C GLU A 496 -2.46 34.91 11.96
N SER A 497 -1.26 34.76 12.52
CA SER A 497 -0.18 35.73 12.33
C SER A 497 0.68 35.46 11.08
N GLY A 498 0.79 34.20 10.64
CA GLY A 498 1.71 33.80 9.57
C GLY A 498 3.12 33.43 10.03
N ASP A 499 3.42 33.62 11.33
CA ASP A 499 4.76 33.38 11.86
C ASP A 499 5.08 31.89 11.92
N GLN A 500 6.31 31.53 11.53
CA GLN A 500 6.81 30.17 11.69
C GLN A 500 7.12 29.90 13.17
N VAL A 501 6.49 28.87 13.73
CA VAL A 501 6.57 28.55 15.17
C VAL A 501 7.36 27.28 15.47
N ALA A 502 7.47 26.35 14.52
CA ALA A 502 8.26 25.13 14.69
C ALA A 502 8.75 24.56 13.35
N LYS A 503 9.78 23.73 13.41
CA LYS A 503 10.34 22.97 12.29
C LYS A 503 10.68 21.55 12.75
N PHE A 504 10.21 20.54 12.02
CA PHE A 504 10.58 19.14 12.17
C PHE A 504 11.70 18.82 11.19
N ASN A 505 12.94 18.81 11.68
CA ASN A 505 14.15 18.47 10.94
C ASN A 505 14.61 17.02 11.19
N GLU A 506 14.23 16.43 12.32
CA GLU A 506 14.64 15.07 12.73
C GLU A 506 13.77 13.95 12.13
N LEU A 507 13.06 14.21 11.03
CA LEU A 507 12.22 13.20 10.36
C LEU A 507 13.05 12.10 9.69
N GLN A 508 14.33 12.37 9.38
CA GLN A 508 15.26 11.43 8.71
C GLN A 508 14.74 10.89 7.36
N PHE A 509 13.83 11.61 6.70
CA PHE A 509 13.37 11.22 5.38
C PHE A 509 14.43 11.50 4.32
N SER A 510 14.62 10.53 3.43
CA SER A 510 15.57 10.64 2.30
C SER A 510 15.06 11.51 1.15
N ARG A 511 13.77 11.88 1.17
CA ARG A 511 13.11 12.72 0.16
C ARG A 511 12.09 13.65 0.83
N SER A 512 11.38 14.42 -0.01
CA SER A 512 10.30 15.32 0.40
C SER A 512 9.29 14.67 1.34
N VAL A 513 8.87 15.40 2.37
CA VAL A 513 7.68 15.05 3.16
C VAL A 513 6.47 15.21 2.25
N ARG A 514 5.79 14.10 1.97
CA ARG A 514 4.77 14.05 0.91
C ARG A 514 3.41 14.54 1.41
N ASP A 515 2.99 13.99 2.53
CA ASP A 515 1.69 14.31 3.11
C ASP A 515 1.83 14.43 4.63
N VAL A 516 0.97 15.28 5.18
CA VAL A 516 0.89 15.58 6.59
C VAL A 516 -0.58 15.50 6.96
N THR A 517 -0.87 14.86 8.09
CA THR A 517 -2.22 14.88 8.64
C THR A 517 -2.20 15.05 10.15
N PHE A 518 -3.05 15.93 10.66
CA PHE A 518 -3.22 16.21 12.08
C PHE A 518 -4.43 15.45 12.63
N HIS A 519 -4.28 14.92 13.83
CA HIS A 519 -5.33 14.13 14.46
C HIS A 519 -6.52 15.00 14.89
N PRO A 520 -7.77 14.60 14.62
CA PRO A 520 -8.94 15.44 14.89
C PRO A 520 -9.14 15.73 16.39
N HIS A 521 -8.82 14.77 17.26
CA HIS A 521 -9.15 14.84 18.69
C HIS A 521 -7.97 14.99 19.64
N ASP A 522 -6.73 14.92 19.18
CA ASP A 522 -5.56 14.87 20.07
C ASP A 522 -4.36 15.61 19.47
N HIS A 523 -3.33 15.86 20.27
CA HIS A 523 -2.09 16.52 19.83
C HIS A 523 -1.16 15.53 19.14
N ILE A 524 -1.61 15.00 18.00
CA ILE A 524 -0.91 13.97 17.23
C ILE A 524 -0.84 14.43 15.77
N VAL A 525 0.31 14.25 15.14
CA VAL A 525 0.52 14.51 13.72
C VAL A 525 1.23 13.33 13.09
N ALA A 526 0.86 12.99 11.86
CA ALA A 526 1.52 11.96 11.08
C ALA A 526 2.15 12.57 9.82
N PHE A 527 3.33 12.05 9.46
CA PHE A 527 4.09 12.46 8.28
C PHE A 527 4.38 11.25 7.40
N SER A 528 4.28 11.42 6.08
CA SER A 528 4.67 10.41 5.10
C SER A 528 5.80 10.89 4.19
N CYS A 529 6.55 9.92 3.68
CA CYS A 529 7.52 10.12 2.61
C CYS A 529 7.35 9.00 1.59
N PHE A 530 7.38 9.37 0.30
CA PHE A 530 7.33 8.41 -0.80
C PHE A 530 8.76 8.15 -1.31
N ALA A 531 9.48 7.28 -0.60
CA ALA A 531 10.83 6.85 -0.92
C ALA A 531 11.10 5.45 -0.35
N PRO A 532 12.08 4.71 -0.90
CA PRO A 532 12.39 3.35 -0.45
C PRO A 532 12.65 3.26 1.05
N ASN A 533 12.00 2.28 1.69
CA ASN A 533 12.12 1.93 3.11
C ASN A 533 11.80 3.09 4.10
N MET A 534 11.03 4.09 3.68
CA MET A 534 10.61 5.17 4.59
C MET A 534 9.31 4.80 5.33
N PRO A 535 9.30 4.85 6.67
CA PRO A 535 8.08 4.62 7.45
C PRO A 535 7.18 5.86 7.48
N VAL A 536 5.93 5.69 7.91
CA VAL A 536 5.10 6.81 8.37
C VAL A 536 5.45 7.11 9.82
N LEU A 537 5.79 8.37 10.10
CA LEU A 537 6.16 8.82 11.44
C LEU A 537 4.97 9.49 12.11
N VAL A 538 4.60 9.03 13.30
CA VAL A 538 3.54 9.63 14.11
C VAL A 538 4.16 10.30 15.32
N TYR A 539 3.97 11.60 15.45
CA TYR A 539 4.44 12.40 16.57
C TYR A 539 3.29 12.69 17.53
N LYS A 540 3.57 12.70 18.83
CA LYS A 540 2.65 13.11 19.90
C LYS A 540 3.28 14.21 20.74
N TYR A 541 2.45 15.12 21.24
CA TYR A 541 2.89 16.13 22.20
C TYR A 541 3.21 15.49 23.55
N ASN A 542 4.42 15.72 24.04
CA ASN A 542 4.84 15.38 25.40
C ASN A 542 5.35 16.65 26.10
N ARG A 543 4.80 16.95 27.28
CA ARG A 543 5.19 18.13 28.07
C ARG A 543 6.64 18.09 28.56
N GLN A 544 7.23 16.90 28.73
CA GLN A 544 8.58 16.72 29.28
C GLN A 544 9.68 16.73 28.21
N GLY A 545 9.34 16.65 26.93
CA GLY A 545 10.32 16.73 25.83
C GLY A 545 10.61 18.18 25.44
N LYS A 546 11.66 18.75 26.02
CA LYS A 546 12.29 19.98 25.54
C LYS A 546 13.78 19.75 25.40
#